data_AF-A0A7C3EHE8-F1
#
_entry.id   AF-A0A7C3EHE8-F1
#
_cell.length_a   1.000
_cell.length_b   1.000
_cell.length_c   1.000
_cell.angle_alpha   90.00
_cell.angle_beta   90.00
_cell.angle_gamma   90.00
#
_symmetry.space_group_name_H-M   'P 1'
#
loop_
_entity.id
_entity.type
_entity.pdbx_description
1 polymer ?
#
loop_
_entity_poly.entity_id
_entity_poly.type
_entity_poly.pdbx_seq_one_letter_code
_entity_poly.pdbx_strand_id
1 'polypeptide(L)'
;MIKRPKLIFSAWHKWDAEMAHRLTRKQLPFSDELEWPGIYVWAWFNESPNDRLSLLKPPREILYIGEAKRPLRERLNQFSLSYFSSIKGHDGGLRVSNMTKQKDGHLYLSYFSLRMDNEPPDFLKDIYHWSRAFLHYAERLVIWQYVRRWGRRPDANNT
;
A
#
# COMPACT_ATOMS: atom_id res chain seq x y z
N MET A 1 -21.29 -7.60 19.36
CA MET A 1 -21.00 -7.26 17.94
C MET A 1 -19.59 -6.68 17.88
N ILE A 2 -18.64 -7.34 17.24
CA ILE A 2 -17.26 -6.81 17.10
C ILE A 2 -17.32 -5.64 16.12
N LYS A 3 -17.04 -4.41 16.57
CA LYS A 3 -16.94 -3.25 15.68
C LYS A 3 -15.78 -3.47 14.73
N ARG A 4 -16.04 -3.42 13.42
CA ARG A 4 -14.99 -3.52 12.40
C ARG A 4 -14.09 -2.29 12.50
N PRO A 5 -12.76 -2.45 12.58
CA PRO A 5 -11.85 -1.32 12.53
C PRO A 5 -12.05 -0.52 11.24
N LYS A 6 -12.10 0.81 11.37
CA LYS A 6 -12.26 1.70 10.23
C LYS A 6 -10.91 1.84 9.53
N LEU A 7 -10.80 1.29 8.32
CA LEU A 7 -9.61 1.48 7.48
C LEU A 7 -9.64 2.88 6.88
N ILE A 8 -8.81 3.78 7.42
CA ILE A 8 -8.64 5.14 6.91
C ILE A 8 -7.28 5.21 6.22
N PHE A 9 -7.30 5.29 4.91
CA PHE A 9 -6.08 5.39 4.11
C PHE A 9 -5.54 6.83 4.07
N SER A 10 -4.25 6.96 3.79
CA SER A 10 -3.57 8.21 3.48
C SER A 10 -4.15 8.86 2.22
N ALA A 11 -3.76 10.12 1.99
CA ALA A 11 -3.89 10.71 0.66
C ALA A 11 -3.05 9.93 -0.36
N TRP A 12 -3.28 10.17 -1.65
CA TRP A 12 -2.40 9.65 -2.69
C TRP A 12 -1.09 10.42 -2.71
N HIS A 13 0.02 9.69 -2.71
CA HIS A 13 1.37 10.24 -2.79
C HIS A 13 1.99 9.82 -4.12
N LYS A 14 2.37 10.80 -4.95
CA LYS A 14 3.11 10.51 -6.19
C LYS A 14 4.40 9.76 -5.84
N TRP A 15 4.67 8.68 -6.56
CA TRP A 15 5.77 7.78 -6.29
C TRP A 15 6.73 7.72 -7.48
N ASP A 16 7.78 8.51 -7.37
CA ASP A 16 8.89 8.56 -8.32
C ASP A 16 10.21 8.16 -7.64
N ALA A 17 11.30 8.21 -8.40
CA ALA A 17 12.63 7.85 -7.91
C ALA A 17 13.08 8.76 -6.75
N GLU A 18 12.68 10.03 -6.75
CA GLU A 18 13.01 10.96 -5.66
C GLU A 18 12.27 10.57 -4.38
N MET A 19 10.97 10.28 -4.47
CA MET A 19 10.17 9.82 -3.34
C MET A 19 10.73 8.51 -2.74
N ALA A 20 11.10 7.55 -3.60
CA ALA A 20 11.73 6.31 -3.18
C ALA A 20 13.08 6.54 -2.49
N HIS A 21 13.87 7.49 -2.96
CA HIS A 21 15.12 7.87 -2.33
C HIS A 21 14.92 8.61 -0.99
N ARG A 22 13.87 9.42 -0.85
CA ARG A 22 13.51 10.04 0.43
C ARG A 22 13.01 9.02 1.45
N LEU A 23 12.34 7.96 1.00
CA LEU A 23 11.91 6.84 1.86
C LEU A 23 13.09 6.20 2.58
N THR A 24 14.19 5.93 1.88
CA THR A 24 15.38 5.27 2.45
C THR A 24 16.10 6.14 3.47
N ARG A 25 16.09 7.46 3.26
CA ARG A 25 16.70 8.45 4.17
C ARG A 25 15.80 8.86 5.34
N LYS A 26 14.60 8.28 5.46
CA LYS A 26 13.57 8.70 6.43
C LYS A 26 13.19 10.19 6.32
N GLN A 27 13.20 10.74 5.11
CA GLN A 27 12.92 12.16 4.84
C GLN A 27 11.51 12.40 4.26
N LEU A 28 10.58 11.52 4.57
CA LEU A 28 9.18 11.66 4.16
C LEU A 28 8.40 12.41 5.25
N PRO A 29 7.43 13.27 4.87
CA PRO A 29 6.64 14.03 5.83
C PRO A 29 5.71 13.14 6.69
N PHE A 30 5.57 11.86 6.33
CA PHE A 30 4.78 10.84 7.02
C PHE A 30 5.65 9.65 7.46
N SER A 31 6.93 9.90 7.75
CA SER A 31 7.91 8.87 8.10
C SER A 31 7.46 7.94 9.22
N ASP A 32 6.82 8.49 10.25
CA ASP A 32 6.51 7.76 11.48
C ASP A 32 5.37 6.76 11.26
N GLU A 33 4.44 7.07 10.36
CA GLU A 33 3.35 6.16 9.99
C GLU A 33 3.87 4.93 9.25
N LEU A 34 5.00 5.05 8.55
CA LEU A 34 5.60 3.96 7.79
C LEU A 34 6.45 3.02 8.65
N GLU A 35 6.71 3.36 9.91
CA GLU A 35 7.34 2.46 10.89
C GLU A 35 6.37 1.36 11.36
N TRP A 36 5.08 1.49 11.05
CA TRP A 36 4.06 0.51 11.38
C TRP A 36 3.77 -0.44 10.21
N PRO A 37 3.46 -1.72 10.47
CA PRO A 37 2.75 -2.62 9.57
C PRO A 37 1.44 -2.02 9.04
N GLY A 38 0.98 -2.51 7.90
CA GLY A 38 -0.15 -1.87 7.25
C GLY A 38 -0.56 -2.47 5.91
N ILE A 39 -1.45 -1.78 5.24
CA ILE A 39 -1.89 -2.07 3.86
C ILE A 39 -1.37 -0.97 2.96
N TYR A 40 -0.89 -1.31 1.78
CA TYR A 40 -0.47 -0.36 0.77
C TYR A 40 -1.15 -0.64 -0.56
N VAL A 41 -1.49 0.42 -1.28
CA VAL A 41 -2.25 0.39 -2.52
C VAL A 41 -1.54 1.24 -3.54
N TRP A 42 -1.23 0.64 -4.67
CA TRP A 42 -0.60 1.27 -5.81
C TRP A 42 -1.62 1.48 -6.91
N ALA A 43 -1.67 2.70 -7.44
CA ALA A 43 -2.53 3.05 -8.56
C ALA A 43 -1.76 3.88 -9.59
N TRP A 44 -2.21 3.85 -10.83
CA TRP A 44 -1.61 4.62 -11.91
C TRP A 44 -2.59 5.65 -12.45
N PHE A 45 -2.30 6.92 -12.19
CA PHE A 45 -3.17 8.03 -12.59
C PHE A 45 -2.43 8.99 -13.52
N ASN A 46 -3.15 9.59 -14.46
CA ASN A 46 -2.64 10.77 -15.17
C ASN A 46 -2.58 11.96 -14.21
N GLU A 47 -3.66 12.16 -13.44
CA GLU A 47 -3.75 13.13 -12.36
C GLU A 47 -4.30 12.44 -11.11
N SER A 48 -3.67 12.62 -9.94
CA SER A 48 -4.17 11.97 -8.73
C SER A 48 -5.52 12.51 -8.31
N PRO A 49 -6.41 11.66 -7.77
CA PRO A 49 -7.57 12.14 -7.02
C PRO A 49 -7.10 13.02 -5.85
N ASN A 50 -7.80 14.14 -5.62
CA ASN A 50 -7.56 14.99 -4.45
C ASN A 50 -7.99 14.30 -3.13
N ASP A 51 -8.80 13.26 -3.22
CA ASP A 51 -9.34 12.54 -2.07
C ASP A 51 -8.48 11.35 -1.64
N ARG A 52 -8.61 10.97 -0.37
CA ARG A 52 -8.05 9.72 0.18
C ARG A 52 -8.70 8.50 -0.49
N LEU A 53 -8.01 7.36 -0.49
CA LEU A 53 -8.60 6.11 -0.94
C LEU A 53 -9.85 5.77 -0.12
N SER A 54 -11.00 5.73 -0.81
CA SER A 54 -12.28 5.31 -0.24
C SER A 54 -12.60 3.87 -0.64
N LEU A 55 -12.82 3.01 0.36
CA LEU A 55 -13.23 1.62 0.13
C LEU A 55 -14.66 1.49 -0.41
N LEU A 56 -15.48 2.54 -0.32
CA LEU A 56 -16.83 2.54 -0.89
C LEU A 56 -16.82 2.83 -2.39
N LYS A 57 -15.79 3.53 -2.88
CA LYS A 57 -15.62 3.93 -4.28
C LYS A 57 -14.15 3.79 -4.68
N PRO A 58 -13.58 2.56 -4.68
CA PRO A 58 -12.19 2.36 -5.06
C PRO A 58 -11.98 2.73 -6.54
N PRO A 59 -10.95 3.52 -6.90
CA PRO A 59 -10.66 3.88 -8.29
C PRO A 59 -10.32 2.65 -9.13
N ARG A 60 -10.59 2.69 -10.45
CA ARG A 60 -10.33 1.56 -11.36
C ARG A 60 -8.83 1.38 -11.60
N GLU A 61 -8.08 2.46 -11.44
CA GLU A 61 -6.65 2.65 -11.67
C GLU A 61 -5.76 1.93 -10.65
N ILE A 62 -6.34 1.35 -9.59
CA ILE A 62 -5.59 0.50 -8.65
C ILE A 62 -5.00 -0.69 -9.43
N LEU A 63 -3.68 -0.80 -9.35
CA LEU A 63 -2.89 -1.87 -9.97
C LEU A 63 -2.59 -2.98 -8.97
N TYR A 64 -2.27 -2.63 -7.72
CA TYR A 64 -1.79 -3.57 -6.72
C TYR A 64 -2.23 -3.17 -5.31
N ILE A 65 -2.69 -4.15 -4.55
CA ILE A 65 -2.96 -4.05 -3.11
C ILE A 65 -2.07 -5.08 -2.41
N GLY A 66 -1.37 -4.67 -1.35
CA GLY A 66 -0.55 -5.59 -0.56
C GLY A 66 -0.61 -5.31 0.93
N GLU A 67 -0.42 -6.35 1.72
CA GLU A 67 -0.14 -6.24 3.16
C GLU A 67 1.36 -6.19 3.47
N ALA A 68 1.71 -5.43 4.51
CA ALA A 68 3.04 -5.40 5.12
C ALA A 68 2.90 -5.84 6.59
N LYS A 69 3.45 -7.02 6.92
CA LYS A 69 3.52 -7.56 8.29
C LYS A 69 4.71 -7.01 9.10
N ARG A 70 5.64 -6.39 8.40
CA ARG A 70 6.77 -5.61 8.92
C ARG A 70 6.50 -4.12 8.65
N PRO A 71 7.32 -3.17 9.13
CA PRO A 71 7.14 -1.76 8.82
C PRO A 71 6.86 -1.53 7.33
N LEU A 72 5.83 -0.73 7.02
CA LEU A 72 5.48 -0.36 5.64
C LEU A 72 6.72 0.15 4.89
N ARG A 73 7.59 0.92 5.56
CA ARG A 73 8.84 1.42 4.97
C ARG A 73 9.68 0.31 4.33
N GLU A 74 9.92 -0.79 5.05
CA GLU A 74 10.71 -1.90 4.52
C GLU A 74 10.06 -2.48 3.26
N ARG A 75 8.73 -2.67 3.30
CA ARG A 75 7.99 -3.28 2.20
C ARG A 75 7.92 -2.36 0.98
N LEU A 76 7.73 -1.06 1.19
CA LEU A 76 7.75 -0.04 0.15
C LEU A 76 9.14 0.14 -0.45
N ASN A 77 10.21 -0.03 0.33
CA ASN A 77 11.57 -0.03 -0.19
C ASN A 77 11.82 -1.25 -1.08
N GLN A 78 11.43 -2.45 -0.65
CA GLN A 78 11.49 -3.66 -1.48
C GLN A 78 10.70 -3.48 -2.79
N PHE A 79 9.48 -2.94 -2.70
CA PHE A 79 8.68 -2.62 -3.87
C PHE A 79 9.43 -1.65 -4.80
N SER A 80 10.01 -0.58 -4.26
CA SER A 80 10.73 0.44 -5.04
C SER A 80 11.97 -0.13 -5.74
N LEU A 81 12.74 -0.98 -5.08
CA LEU A 81 13.88 -1.67 -5.69
C LEU A 81 13.44 -2.56 -6.86
N SER A 82 12.34 -3.30 -6.71
CA SER A 82 11.80 -4.10 -7.81
C SER A 82 11.19 -3.25 -8.92
N TYR A 83 10.53 -2.12 -8.59
CA TYR A 83 9.86 -1.26 -9.55
C TYR A 83 10.86 -0.44 -10.40
N PHE A 84 11.82 0.23 -9.76
CA PHE A 84 12.78 1.13 -10.41
C PHE A 84 14.03 0.42 -10.92
N SER A 85 14.51 -0.61 -10.22
CA SER A 85 15.80 -1.26 -10.53
C SER A 85 15.65 -2.67 -11.09
N SER A 86 14.42 -3.16 -11.30
CA SER A 86 14.13 -4.52 -11.78
C SER A 86 14.79 -5.63 -10.94
N ILE A 87 15.13 -5.34 -9.68
CA ILE A 87 15.76 -6.31 -8.77
C ILE A 87 14.71 -7.31 -8.30
N LYS A 88 15.01 -8.61 -8.41
CA LYS A 88 14.16 -9.69 -7.89
C LYS A 88 14.05 -9.57 -6.36
N GLY A 89 12.83 -9.55 -5.83
CA GLY A 89 12.57 -9.44 -4.39
C GLY A 89 11.14 -9.10 -4.02
N HIS A 90 10.40 -8.46 -4.93
CA HIS A 90 8.97 -8.19 -4.78
C HIS A 90 8.21 -8.31 -6.11
N ASP A 91 7.50 -9.42 -6.32
CA ASP A 91 6.73 -9.70 -7.55
C ASP A 91 5.75 -8.59 -7.93
N GLY A 92 5.07 -8.00 -6.93
CA GLY A 92 4.20 -6.84 -7.15
C GLY A 92 4.91 -5.65 -7.79
N GLY A 93 6.13 -5.29 -7.34
CA GLY A 93 6.88 -4.15 -7.90
C GLY A 93 7.30 -4.39 -9.34
N LEU A 94 7.75 -5.61 -9.66
CA LEU A 94 8.12 -5.98 -11.03
C LEU A 94 6.91 -5.97 -11.97
N ARG A 95 5.77 -6.53 -11.54
CA ARG A 95 4.53 -6.52 -12.32
C ARG A 95 4.05 -5.10 -12.59
N VAL A 96 4.00 -4.26 -11.56
CA VAL A 96 3.59 -2.86 -11.72
C VAL A 96 4.53 -2.13 -12.67
N SER A 97 5.85 -2.32 -12.57
CA SER A 97 6.83 -1.73 -13.49
C SER A 97 6.57 -2.13 -14.95
N ASN A 98 6.38 -3.43 -15.21
CA ASN A 98 6.08 -3.91 -16.56
C ASN A 98 4.76 -3.35 -17.10
N MET A 99 3.76 -3.15 -16.24
CA MET A 99 2.46 -2.61 -16.62
C MET A 99 2.47 -1.11 -16.95
N THR A 100 3.45 -0.36 -16.43
CA THR A 100 3.46 1.11 -16.49
C THR A 100 4.58 1.68 -17.36
N LYS A 101 5.59 0.89 -17.74
CA LYS A 101 6.78 1.31 -18.50
C LYS A 101 6.50 2.09 -19.80
N GLN A 102 5.34 1.92 -20.42
CA GLN A 102 4.96 2.55 -21.70
C GLN A 102 3.64 3.31 -21.61
N LYS A 103 3.18 3.66 -20.40
CA LYS A 103 1.93 4.40 -20.21
C LYS A 103 2.22 5.83 -19.81
N ASP A 104 1.41 6.76 -20.30
CA ASP A 104 1.35 8.10 -19.76
C ASP A 104 0.76 8.07 -18.35
N GLY A 105 1.25 8.96 -17.48
CA GLY A 105 0.79 9.10 -16.10
C GLY A 105 1.88 8.83 -15.06
N HIS A 106 1.45 8.64 -13.83
CA HIS A 106 2.33 8.48 -12.68
C HIS A 106 1.83 7.41 -11.72
N LEU A 107 2.78 6.77 -11.04
CA LEU A 107 2.49 5.84 -9.96
C LEU A 107 2.15 6.64 -8.70
N TYR A 108 1.11 6.22 -7.99
CA TYR A 108 0.71 6.79 -6.72
C TYR A 108 0.55 5.70 -5.66
N LEU A 109 0.94 6.05 -4.43
CA LEU A 109 0.80 5.24 -3.23
C LEU A 109 -0.30 5.80 -2.34
N SER A 110 -1.19 4.94 -1.85
CA SER A 110 -2.00 5.21 -0.67
C SER A 110 -1.80 4.06 0.32
N TYR A 111 -1.75 4.34 1.62
CA TYR A 111 -1.48 3.33 2.64
C TYR A 111 -2.36 3.50 3.86
N PHE A 112 -2.54 2.42 4.61
CA PHE A 112 -3.15 2.38 5.94
C PHE A 112 -2.13 1.80 6.89
N SER A 113 -1.80 2.53 7.96
CA SER A 113 -0.91 2.06 9.03
C SER A 113 -1.72 1.54 10.20
N LEU A 114 -1.40 0.33 10.67
CA LEU A 114 -1.99 -0.26 11.88
C LEU A 114 -1.31 0.35 13.11
N ARG A 115 -1.62 1.61 13.41
CA ARG A 115 -1.13 2.30 14.60
C ARG A 115 -1.97 1.92 15.82
N MET A 116 -1.29 1.75 16.95
CA MET A 116 -1.91 1.60 18.26
C MET A 116 -1.66 2.89 19.05
N ASP A 117 -2.72 3.51 19.55
CA ASP A 117 -2.60 4.75 20.31
C ASP A 117 -1.77 4.50 21.57
N ASN A 118 -0.83 5.42 21.85
CA ASN A 118 0.08 5.39 23.00
C ASN A 118 1.08 4.21 23.06
N GLU A 119 1.20 3.41 22.00
CA GLU A 119 2.16 2.31 21.93
C GLU A 119 3.26 2.58 20.90
N PRO A 120 4.50 2.10 21.10
CA PRO A 120 5.54 2.13 20.07
C PRO A 120 5.29 1.06 18.99
N PRO A 121 5.86 1.19 17.78
CA PRO A 121 5.71 0.18 16.72
C PRO A 121 6.10 -1.24 17.13
N ASP A 122 7.07 -1.36 18.03
CA ASP A 122 7.56 -2.65 18.54
C ASP A 122 6.52 -3.42 19.37
N PHE A 123 5.50 -2.74 19.92
CA PHE A 123 4.38 -3.37 20.64
C PHE A 123 3.62 -4.40 19.79
N LEU A 124 3.66 -4.26 18.45
CA LEU A 124 3.03 -5.25 17.57
C LEU A 124 3.68 -6.63 17.61
N LYS A 125 4.90 -6.75 18.13
CA LYS A 125 5.53 -8.05 18.42
C LYS A 125 4.76 -8.81 19.51
N ASP A 126 4.21 -8.09 20.48
CA ASP A 126 3.46 -8.67 21.60
C ASP A 126 2.05 -9.11 21.20
N ILE A 127 1.47 -8.46 20.18
CA ILE A 127 0.16 -8.83 19.60
C ILE A 127 0.25 -9.41 18.19
N TYR A 128 1.39 -10.01 17.86
CA TYR A 128 1.74 -10.44 16.49
C TYR A 128 0.68 -11.30 15.79
N HIS A 129 0.07 -12.24 16.53
CA HIS A 129 -0.95 -13.12 15.95
C HIS A 129 -2.22 -12.34 15.56
N TRP A 130 -2.64 -11.40 16.40
CA TRP A 130 -3.82 -10.55 16.16
C TRP A 130 -3.57 -9.56 15.04
N SER A 131 -2.42 -8.88 15.05
CA SER A 131 -2.06 -7.90 14.02
C SER A 131 -1.95 -8.54 12.64
N ARG A 132 -1.37 -9.74 12.53
CA ARG A 132 -1.31 -10.48 11.26
C ARG A 132 -2.67 -10.92 10.75
N ALA A 133 -3.53 -11.46 11.62
CA ALA A 133 -4.87 -11.87 11.23
C ALA A 133 -5.69 -10.66 10.75
N PHE A 134 -5.56 -9.53 11.45
CA PHE A 134 -6.22 -8.29 11.08
C PHE A 134 -5.72 -7.74 9.74
N LEU A 135 -4.40 -7.66 9.52
CA LEU A 135 -3.83 -7.17 8.26
C LEU A 135 -4.27 -8.04 7.08
N HIS A 136 -4.30 -9.36 7.26
CA HIS A 136 -4.79 -10.25 6.22
C HIS A 136 -6.25 -10.01 5.89
N TYR A 137 -7.10 -9.90 6.92
CA TYR A 137 -8.50 -9.53 6.76
C TYR A 137 -8.65 -8.17 6.06
N ALA A 138 -7.87 -7.16 6.45
CA ALA A 138 -7.93 -5.82 5.89
C ALA A 138 -7.53 -5.81 4.40
N GLU A 139 -6.45 -6.48 4.02
CA GLU A 139 -6.05 -6.64 2.62
C GLU A 139 -7.17 -7.28 1.79
N ARG A 140 -7.73 -8.40 2.28
CA ARG A 140 -8.83 -9.11 1.60
C ARG A 140 -10.08 -8.26 1.50
N LEU A 141 -10.38 -7.43 2.50
CA LEU A 141 -11.50 -6.49 2.46
C LEU A 141 -11.31 -5.43 1.37
N VAL A 142 -10.10 -4.86 1.22
CA VAL A 142 -9.82 -3.85 0.18
C VAL A 142 -9.94 -4.49 -1.21
N ILE A 143 -9.36 -5.68 -1.41
CA ILE A 143 -9.49 -6.43 -2.66
C ILE A 143 -10.96 -6.74 -2.95
N TRP A 144 -11.73 -7.19 -1.95
CA TRP A 144 -13.15 -7.49 -2.09
C TRP A 144 -13.95 -6.28 -2.54
N GLN A 145 -13.71 -5.10 -1.95
CA GLN A 145 -14.42 -3.88 -2.37
C GLN A 145 -14.08 -3.48 -3.80
N TYR A 146 -12.81 -3.63 -4.22
CA TYR A 146 -12.43 -3.42 -5.61
C TYR A 146 -13.16 -4.39 -6.55
N VAL A 147 -13.16 -5.70 -6.23
CA VAL A 147 -13.84 -6.74 -7.02
C VAL A 147 -15.35 -6.48 -7.11
N ARG A 148 -16.00 -6.14 -6.00
CA ARG A 148 -17.43 -5.79 -5.99
C ARG A 148 -17.76 -4.62 -6.91
N ARG A 149 -16.86 -3.64 -7.02
CA ARG A 149 -17.07 -2.44 -7.84
C ARG A 149 -16.82 -2.69 -9.33
N TRP A 150 -15.77 -3.45 -9.65
CA TRP A 150 -15.23 -3.56 -11.01
C TRP A 150 -15.34 -4.96 -11.64
N GLY A 151 -15.84 -5.96 -10.92
CA GLY A 151 -16.05 -7.33 -11.41
C GLY A 151 -14.76 -8.14 -11.60
N ARG A 152 -13.60 -7.60 -11.23
CA ARG A 152 -12.28 -8.23 -11.38
C ARG A 152 -11.33 -7.82 -10.26
N ARG A 153 -10.24 -8.55 -10.04
CA ARG A 153 -9.16 -8.15 -9.13
C ARG A 153 -8.27 -7.08 -9.79
N PRO A 154 -7.49 -6.31 -9.00
CA PRO A 154 -6.42 -5.49 -9.56
C PRO A 154 -5.44 -6.36 -10.35
N ASP A 155 -4.93 -5.82 -11.45
CA ASP A 155 -4.18 -6.61 -12.44
C ASP A 155 -2.91 -7.26 -11.86
N ALA A 156 -2.21 -6.59 -10.95
CA ALA A 156 -1.03 -7.15 -10.30
C ALA A 156 -1.35 -8.13 -9.15
N ASN A 157 -2.63 -8.27 -8.76
CA ASN A 157 -3.13 -9.21 -7.74
C ASN A 157 -3.69 -10.52 -8.33
N ASN A 158 -3.57 -10.75 -9.65
CA ASN A 158 -4.15 -11.91 -10.36
C ASN A 158 -3.37 -13.24 -10.23
N THR A 159 -2.63 -13.45 -9.14
CA THR A 159 -2.04 -14.76 -8.79
C THR A 159 -2.93 -15.59 -7.89
#